data_AF-A0A817LNY2-F1
#
_entry.id   AF-A0A817LNY2-F1
#
_cell.length_a   1.000
_cell.length_b   1.000
_cell.length_c   1.000
_cell.angle_alpha   90.00
_cell.angle_beta   90.00
_cell.angle_gamma   90.00
#
_symmetry.space_group_name_H-M   'P 1'
#
loop_
_entity.id
_entity.type
_entity.pdbx_description
1 polymer ?
#
loop_
_entity_poly.entity_id
_entity_poly.type
_entity_poly.pdbx_seq_one_letter_code
_entity_poly.pdbx_strand_id
1 'polypeptide(L)'
;MQDYEELWKKRMQNVEMAQRMSGKKPTIRPTKETLISCYQRELALVKSTGNQVTACNSIITLTYAPCTEPLSSLRRVPLTELVLETVHRGKYVVFKTLMESDKAVGIRTVIEDPEGNVDLFSLYNYALDKHYLDILPVGIIIALKEPYYKVTAGGGTMLRCDHPQNVIYLDADDALVRQLTWKSGVPNSTLENKKLLSFDEYRLKGNELFRQEKYYDAVAIYTKGLASTSSESNIITLRLNRAAALLKLEHYEATLDDCRKILELNVENEKALYRAAKAFYALEESEKALIKMQLYPKVTSNKTEAENELQRIRDRLHEKQHGIYDWNVMKVEAKTLSTPRLDHASYIGPVRIINISNERGRGLVLTRDVRKGELLLCSKAFQVCYPSEAGLVTYFNMETKLSDKGAQGMISQKVVHKLINNPSLAREFFNLYAGNHRLAKIPPIISTPPVIDAFWVGDIC
;
A
#
# COMPACT_ATOMS: atom_id res chain seq x y z
N MET A 1 -8.14 -6.61 -33.51
CA MET A 1 -7.20 -5.47 -33.64
C MET A 1 -7.92 -4.18 -33.99
N GLN A 2 -8.75 -4.12 -35.04
CA GLN A 2 -9.55 -2.93 -35.41
C GLN A 2 -10.40 -2.36 -34.26
N ASP A 3 -11.11 -3.21 -33.52
CA ASP A 3 -11.96 -2.81 -32.38
C ASP A 3 -11.14 -2.20 -31.21
N TYR A 4 -9.88 -2.61 -31.04
CA TYR A 4 -8.99 -2.07 -30.02
C TYR A 4 -8.44 -0.69 -30.40
N GLU A 5 -8.06 -0.49 -31.66
CA GLU A 5 -7.61 0.82 -32.15
C GLU A 5 -8.72 1.86 -32.12
N GLU A 6 -9.95 1.47 -32.46
CA GLU A 6 -11.11 2.37 -32.44
C GLU A 6 -11.50 2.75 -31.01
N LEU A 7 -11.53 1.78 -30.10
CA LEU A 7 -11.69 2.02 -28.66
C LEU A 7 -10.58 2.93 -28.11
N TRP A 8 -9.34 2.75 -28.57
CA TRP A 8 -8.22 3.58 -28.17
C TRP A 8 -8.34 5.02 -28.67
N LYS A 9 -8.66 5.23 -29.95
CA LYS A 9 -8.92 6.56 -30.52
C LYS A 9 -10.03 7.29 -29.76
N LYS A 10 -11.13 6.60 -29.46
CA LYS A 10 -12.24 7.17 -28.66
C LYS A 10 -11.78 7.58 -27.26
N ARG A 11 -10.94 6.76 -26.61
CA ARG A 11 -10.37 7.10 -25.28
C ARG A 11 -9.44 8.31 -25.33
N MET A 12 -8.58 8.40 -26.34
CA MET A 12 -7.70 9.55 -26.55
C MET A 12 -8.50 10.85 -26.71
N GLN A 13 -9.54 10.81 -27.54
CA GLN A 13 -10.45 11.95 -27.72
C GLN A 13 -11.13 12.36 -26.40
N ASN A 14 -11.58 11.39 -25.59
CA ASN A 14 -12.17 11.68 -24.28
C ASN A 14 -11.17 12.32 -23.32
N VAL A 15 -9.89 11.92 -23.35
CA VAL A 15 -8.82 12.54 -22.54
C VAL A 15 -8.58 13.97 -22.99
N GLU A 16 -8.47 14.23 -24.30
CA GLU A 16 -8.31 15.59 -24.82
C GLU A 16 -9.49 16.50 -24.46
N MET A 17 -10.72 15.97 -24.56
CA MET A 17 -11.92 16.69 -24.13
C MET A 17 -11.90 16.98 -22.64
N ALA A 18 -11.50 16.02 -21.81
CA ALA A 18 -11.37 16.20 -20.37
C ALA A 18 -10.35 17.31 -20.04
N GLN A 19 -9.19 17.31 -20.69
CA GLN A 19 -8.17 18.35 -20.50
C GLN A 19 -8.67 19.76 -20.85
N ARG A 20 -9.53 19.90 -21.87
CA ARG A 20 -10.18 21.20 -22.20
C ARG A 20 -11.16 21.69 -21.13
N MET A 21 -11.58 20.81 -20.22
CA MET A 21 -12.41 21.13 -19.07
C MET A 21 -11.61 21.46 -17.82
N SER A 22 -10.27 21.40 -17.88
CA SER A 22 -9.41 21.71 -16.73
C SER A 22 -9.70 23.09 -16.15
N GLY A 23 -9.82 23.16 -14.82
CA GLY A 23 -10.15 24.37 -14.07
C GLY A 23 -11.60 24.83 -14.18
N LYS A 24 -12.46 24.15 -14.96
CA LYS A 24 -13.88 24.50 -15.11
C LYS A 24 -14.75 23.73 -14.12
N LYS A 25 -15.91 24.29 -13.80
CA LYS A 25 -16.96 23.58 -13.06
C LYS A 25 -17.60 22.50 -13.95
N PRO A 26 -18.09 21.38 -13.37
CA PRO A 26 -18.92 20.44 -14.09
C PRO A 26 -20.14 21.13 -14.68
N THR A 27 -20.41 20.91 -15.97
CA THR A 27 -21.57 21.48 -16.66
C THR A 27 -22.88 20.88 -16.16
N ILE A 28 -22.84 19.61 -15.74
CA ILE A 28 -23.97 18.85 -15.21
C ILE A 28 -23.50 18.14 -13.95
N ARG A 29 -24.26 18.26 -12.86
CA ARG A 29 -24.10 17.44 -11.66
C ARG A 29 -25.30 16.49 -11.55
N PRO A 30 -25.10 15.17 -11.50
CA PRO A 30 -26.20 14.23 -11.39
C PRO A 30 -26.91 14.40 -10.04
N THR A 31 -28.23 14.19 -10.02
CA THR A 31 -28.95 14.09 -8.74
C THR A 31 -28.53 12.82 -8.02
N LYS A 32 -28.80 12.76 -6.71
CA LYS A 32 -28.55 11.56 -5.89
C LYS A 32 -29.22 10.32 -6.46
N GLU A 33 -30.49 10.43 -6.87
CA GLU A 33 -31.28 9.34 -7.42
C GLU A 33 -30.72 8.87 -8.76
N THR A 34 -30.31 9.81 -9.62
CA THR A 34 -29.74 9.49 -10.93
C THR A 34 -28.37 8.82 -10.78
N LEU A 35 -27.51 9.32 -9.90
CA LEU A 35 -26.19 8.74 -9.69
C LEU A 35 -26.27 7.33 -9.08
N ILE A 36 -27.11 7.15 -8.06
CA ILE A 36 -27.36 5.85 -7.43
C ILE A 36 -27.93 4.86 -8.44
N SER A 37 -28.96 5.23 -9.20
CA SER A 37 -29.59 4.31 -10.17
C SER A 37 -28.66 3.94 -11.32
N CYS A 38 -27.82 4.87 -11.81
CA CYS A 38 -26.78 4.56 -12.78
C CYS A 38 -25.75 3.58 -12.20
N TYR A 39 -25.22 3.87 -11.01
CA TYR A 39 -24.22 3.03 -10.37
C TYR A 39 -24.76 1.63 -10.00
N GLN A 40 -26.00 1.52 -9.54
CA GLN A 40 -26.66 0.22 -9.29
C GLN A 40 -26.76 -0.65 -10.54
N ARG A 41 -27.08 -0.04 -11.69
CA ARG A 41 -27.12 -0.76 -12.98
C ARG A 41 -25.74 -1.26 -13.37
N GLU A 42 -24.70 -0.44 -13.22
CA GLU A 42 -23.31 -0.86 -13.45
C GLU A 42 -22.91 -2.01 -12.52
N LEU A 43 -23.19 -1.89 -11.21
CA LEU A 43 -22.86 -2.89 -10.21
C LEU A 43 -23.57 -4.23 -10.49
N ALA A 44 -24.85 -4.19 -10.87
CA ALA A 44 -25.62 -5.37 -11.25
C ALA A 44 -25.02 -6.05 -12.50
N LEU A 45 -24.58 -5.26 -13.48
CA LEU A 45 -23.92 -5.77 -14.68
C LEU A 45 -22.64 -6.53 -14.30
N VAL A 46 -21.77 -5.91 -13.49
CA VAL A 46 -20.51 -6.50 -13.01
C VAL A 46 -20.76 -7.81 -12.25
N LYS A 47 -21.75 -7.83 -11.36
CA LYS A 47 -22.14 -9.03 -10.61
C LYS A 47 -22.70 -10.13 -11.52
N SER A 48 -23.51 -9.77 -12.52
CA SER A 48 -24.16 -10.72 -13.44
C SER A 48 -23.17 -11.38 -14.42
N THR A 49 -22.11 -10.67 -14.81
CA THR A 49 -21.03 -11.21 -15.66
C THR A 49 -20.10 -12.19 -14.93
N GLY A 50 -20.32 -12.43 -13.63
CA GLY A 50 -19.70 -13.53 -12.88
C GLY A 50 -18.19 -13.62 -13.01
N ASN A 51 -17.45 -12.56 -12.67
CA ASN A 51 -15.98 -12.50 -12.79
C ASN A 51 -15.42 -12.95 -14.15
N GLN A 52 -16.23 -13.08 -15.22
CA GLN A 52 -15.70 -13.28 -16.56
C GLN A 52 -14.86 -12.07 -16.87
N VAL A 53 -13.57 -12.31 -17.04
CA VAL A 53 -12.55 -11.30 -16.88
C VAL A 53 -12.70 -10.25 -17.96
N THR A 54 -13.43 -9.19 -17.65
CA THR A 54 -13.49 -8.00 -18.47
C THR A 54 -12.14 -7.32 -18.27
N ALA A 55 -11.32 -7.22 -19.31
CA ALA A 55 -10.05 -6.53 -19.24
C ALA A 55 -10.27 -5.12 -18.64
N CYS A 56 -9.82 -4.94 -17.40
CA CYS A 56 -10.05 -3.71 -16.66
C CYS A 56 -8.96 -2.70 -17.04
N ASN A 57 -9.36 -1.52 -17.49
CA ASN A 57 -8.44 -0.49 -17.95
C ASN A 57 -8.49 0.73 -17.01
N SER A 58 -7.34 1.25 -16.59
CA SER A 58 -7.25 2.52 -15.87
C SER A 58 -6.42 3.49 -16.67
N ILE A 59 -6.94 4.71 -16.84
CA ILE A 59 -6.28 5.78 -17.57
C ILE A 59 -5.86 6.84 -16.56
N ILE A 60 -4.55 6.96 -16.37
CA ILE A 60 -3.90 8.00 -15.59
C ILE A 60 -3.73 9.19 -16.54
N THR A 61 -4.54 10.22 -16.34
CA THR A 61 -4.57 11.45 -17.16
C THR A 61 -3.64 12.53 -16.64
N LEU A 62 -3.26 12.45 -15.37
CA LEU A 62 -2.39 13.39 -14.67
C LEU A 62 -1.66 12.63 -13.56
N THR A 63 -0.33 12.72 -13.52
CA THR A 63 0.43 12.34 -12.33
C THR A 63 0.56 13.54 -11.39
N TYR A 64 0.55 13.29 -10.08
CA TYR A 64 0.61 14.35 -9.07
C TYR A 64 1.29 13.88 -7.80
N ALA A 65 2.03 14.76 -7.14
CA ALA A 65 2.67 14.45 -5.85
C ALA A 65 1.61 14.16 -4.75
N PRO A 66 1.91 13.27 -3.77
CA PRO A 66 1.05 13.03 -2.62
C PRO A 66 1.00 14.24 -1.68
N CYS A 67 0.04 14.28 -0.75
CA CYS A 67 -0.07 15.38 0.21
C CYS A 67 0.83 15.14 1.43
N THR A 68 1.79 16.03 1.65
CA THR A 68 2.75 15.97 2.77
C THR A 68 2.28 16.66 4.03
N GLU A 69 1.27 17.52 3.93
CA GLU A 69 0.79 18.34 5.04
C GLU A 69 -0.18 17.58 5.95
N PRO A 70 -0.21 17.84 7.27
CA PRO A 70 -1.21 17.26 8.16
C PRO A 70 -2.62 17.78 7.84
N LEU A 71 -3.66 16.96 8.07
CA LEU A 71 -5.06 17.32 7.77
C LEU A 71 -5.47 18.65 8.42
N SER A 72 -4.99 18.94 9.63
CA SER A 72 -5.27 20.17 10.40
C SER A 72 -4.79 21.46 9.74
N SER A 73 -3.82 21.38 8.83
CA SER A 73 -3.31 22.53 8.07
C SER A 73 -4.08 22.81 6.78
N LEU A 74 -4.93 21.87 6.37
CA LEU A 74 -5.67 21.95 5.11
C LEU A 74 -7.01 22.64 5.32
N ARG A 75 -7.55 23.24 4.26
CA ARG A 75 -8.88 23.87 4.28
C ARG A 75 -9.94 22.90 3.76
N ARG A 76 -11.01 22.70 4.54
CA ARG A 76 -12.19 21.94 4.08
C ARG A 76 -12.87 22.67 2.92
N VAL A 77 -13.25 21.94 1.88
CA VAL A 77 -14.10 22.44 0.80
C VAL A 77 -15.23 21.43 0.49
N PRO A 78 -16.42 21.91 0.07
CA PRO A 78 -17.49 21.02 -0.39
C PRO A 78 -17.21 20.49 -1.81
N LEU A 79 -17.91 19.44 -2.23
CA LEU A 79 -17.78 18.88 -3.58
C LEU A 79 -18.14 19.90 -4.68
N THR A 80 -18.99 20.87 -4.35
CA THR A 80 -19.37 21.96 -5.25
C THR A 80 -18.24 22.93 -5.56
N GLU A 81 -17.22 23.04 -4.68
CA GLU A 81 -16.05 23.89 -4.91
C GLU A 81 -15.05 23.27 -5.89
N LEU A 82 -15.10 21.95 -6.10
CA LEU A 82 -14.16 21.27 -6.98
C LEU A 82 -14.32 21.68 -8.45
N VAL A 83 -13.20 21.68 -9.17
CA VAL A 83 -13.10 21.94 -10.62
C VAL A 83 -12.40 20.77 -11.33
N LEU A 84 -12.76 20.55 -12.59
CA LEU A 84 -12.36 19.36 -13.34
C LEU A 84 -10.87 19.35 -13.68
N GLU A 85 -10.33 18.16 -13.86
CA GLU A 85 -8.93 17.86 -14.16
C GLU A 85 -7.93 18.66 -13.30
N THR A 86 -8.20 18.76 -12.00
CA THR A 86 -7.44 19.60 -11.06
C THR A 86 -7.20 18.89 -9.73
N VAL A 87 -5.97 18.98 -9.23
CA VAL A 87 -5.58 18.58 -7.87
C VAL A 87 -5.73 19.78 -6.95
N HIS A 88 -6.58 19.65 -5.93
CA HIS A 88 -6.94 20.77 -5.05
C HIS A 88 -5.95 20.88 -3.88
N ARG A 89 -4.76 21.43 -4.14
CA ARG A 89 -3.69 21.60 -3.14
C ARG A 89 -4.11 22.46 -1.95
N GLY A 90 -3.63 22.11 -0.76
CA GLY A 90 -3.96 22.80 0.49
C GLY A 90 -5.42 22.63 0.94
N LYS A 91 -6.19 21.76 0.29
CA LYS A 91 -7.62 21.54 0.56
C LYS A 91 -7.90 20.08 0.88
N TYR A 92 -9.01 19.82 1.56
CA TYR A 92 -9.55 18.48 1.74
C TYR A 92 -11.07 18.46 1.61
N VAL A 93 -11.63 17.30 1.29
CA VAL A 93 -13.08 17.07 1.25
C VAL A 93 -13.43 16.00 2.28
N VAL A 94 -14.53 16.20 2.99
CA VAL A 94 -15.11 15.17 3.87
C VAL A 94 -16.34 14.60 3.19
N PHE A 95 -16.46 13.28 3.16
CA PHE A 95 -17.62 12.59 2.59
C PHE A 95 -17.86 11.26 3.29
N LYS A 96 -19.06 10.71 3.12
CA LYS A 96 -19.42 9.34 3.49
C LYS A 96 -19.67 8.48 2.26
N THR A 97 -19.39 7.18 2.36
CA THR A 97 -19.77 6.22 1.32
C THR A 97 -21.26 5.89 1.43
N LEU A 98 -21.98 5.91 0.31
CA LEU A 98 -23.42 5.67 0.26
C LEU A 98 -23.79 4.25 -0.18
N MET A 99 -22.90 3.58 -0.91
CA MET A 99 -23.22 2.34 -1.62
C MET A 99 -22.12 1.31 -1.47
N GLU A 100 -22.49 0.05 -1.69
CA GLU A 100 -21.53 -1.05 -1.79
C GLU A 100 -20.50 -0.72 -2.88
N SER A 101 -19.23 -0.80 -2.50
CA SER A 101 -18.13 -0.52 -3.41
C SER A 101 -18.00 -1.63 -4.45
N ASP A 102 -17.58 -1.26 -5.66
CA ASP A 102 -17.15 -2.20 -6.69
C ASP A 102 -15.63 -2.17 -6.86
N LYS A 103 -15.09 -3.25 -7.41
CA LYS A 103 -13.67 -3.37 -7.74
C LYS A 103 -13.54 -3.58 -9.24
N ALA A 104 -13.03 -2.56 -9.92
CA ALA A 104 -12.48 -2.68 -11.26
C ALA A 104 -10.95 -2.58 -11.15
N VAL A 105 -10.35 -1.49 -11.66
CA VAL A 105 -8.93 -1.20 -11.42
C VAL A 105 -8.70 -0.52 -10.07
N GLY A 106 -9.60 0.39 -9.68
CA GLY A 106 -9.67 0.95 -8.33
C GLY A 106 -10.92 0.44 -7.60
N ILE A 107 -11.00 0.71 -6.31
CA ILE A 107 -12.23 0.54 -5.53
C ILE A 107 -13.07 1.77 -5.73
N ARG A 108 -14.28 1.62 -6.25
CA ARG A 108 -15.15 2.74 -6.57
C ARG A 108 -16.46 2.63 -5.80
N THR A 109 -17.03 3.78 -5.45
CA THR A 109 -18.33 3.88 -4.78
C THR A 109 -18.95 5.26 -5.00
N VAL A 110 -20.23 5.40 -4.64
CA VAL A 110 -20.94 6.67 -4.56
C VAL A 110 -20.70 7.28 -3.19
N ILE A 111 -20.40 8.57 -3.15
CA ILE A 111 -20.12 9.31 -1.92
C ILE A 111 -21.07 10.50 -1.77
N GLU A 112 -21.18 11.00 -0.55
CA GLU A 112 -21.95 12.20 -0.22
C GLU A 112 -21.20 13.09 0.77
N ASP A 113 -21.11 14.38 0.49
CA ASP A 113 -20.56 15.37 1.42
C ASP A 113 -21.60 15.83 2.47
N PRO A 114 -21.18 16.51 3.55
CA PRO A 114 -22.11 17.03 4.57
C PRO A 114 -23.23 17.92 4.00
N GLU A 115 -22.94 18.67 2.94
CA GLU A 115 -23.89 19.53 2.24
C GLU A 115 -24.92 18.76 1.37
N GLY A 116 -24.83 17.44 1.32
CA GLY A 116 -25.74 16.55 0.59
C GLY A 116 -25.43 16.44 -0.90
N ASN A 117 -24.29 16.94 -1.35
CA ASN A 117 -23.84 16.76 -2.73
C ASN A 117 -23.28 15.36 -2.89
N VAL A 118 -23.55 14.74 -4.04
CA VAL A 118 -23.06 13.40 -4.35
C VAL A 118 -22.09 13.43 -5.52
N ASP A 119 -21.15 12.49 -5.51
CA ASP A 119 -20.28 12.22 -6.66
C ASP A 119 -19.74 10.78 -6.58
N LEU A 120 -18.97 10.37 -7.58
CA LEU A 120 -18.20 9.13 -7.52
C LEU A 120 -16.88 9.35 -6.80
N PHE A 121 -16.41 8.32 -6.10
CA PHE A 121 -15.06 8.24 -5.56
C PHE A 121 -14.40 6.95 -6.02
N SER A 122 -13.11 7.01 -6.37
CA SER A 122 -12.31 5.84 -6.69
C SER A 122 -10.91 5.92 -6.08
N LEU A 123 -10.57 4.87 -5.31
CA LEU A 123 -9.31 4.68 -4.63
C LEU A 123 -8.44 3.65 -5.36
N TYR A 124 -7.18 3.99 -5.63
CA TYR A 124 -6.18 3.16 -6.28
C TYR A 124 -5.03 2.83 -5.31
N ASN A 125 -4.20 1.85 -5.69
CA ASN A 125 -3.01 1.42 -4.95
C ASN A 125 -3.31 1.05 -3.48
N TYR A 126 -4.45 0.43 -3.23
CA TYR A 126 -4.96 0.09 -1.90
C TYR A 126 -4.49 -1.30 -1.45
N ALA A 127 -4.54 -1.58 -0.13
CA ALA A 127 -4.05 -2.82 0.48
C ALA A 127 -4.61 -4.08 -0.22
N LEU A 128 -3.76 -4.75 -1.00
CA LEU A 128 -4.14 -5.86 -1.90
C LEU A 128 -4.67 -7.10 -1.17
N ASP A 129 -4.30 -7.23 0.09
CA ASP A 129 -4.60 -8.32 1.01
C ASP A 129 -5.85 -8.05 1.87
N LYS A 130 -6.47 -6.87 1.74
CA LYS A 130 -7.84 -6.63 2.24
C LYS A 130 -8.87 -6.89 1.15
N HIS A 131 -10.03 -7.41 1.53
CA HIS A 131 -11.18 -7.39 0.63
C HIS A 131 -11.59 -5.92 0.41
N TYR A 132 -11.91 -5.54 -0.83
CA TYR A 132 -12.19 -4.14 -1.19
C TYR A 132 -13.40 -3.56 -0.44
N LEU A 133 -14.36 -4.41 -0.07
CA LEU A 133 -15.50 -4.02 0.78
C LEU A 133 -15.08 -3.64 2.21
N ASP A 134 -13.95 -4.16 2.70
CA ASP A 134 -13.42 -3.80 4.01
C ASP A 134 -12.61 -2.49 3.97
N ILE A 135 -12.17 -2.08 2.77
CA ILE A 135 -11.43 -0.83 2.56
C ILE A 135 -12.37 0.36 2.41
N LEU A 136 -13.46 0.19 1.65
CA LEU A 136 -14.52 1.18 1.51
C LEU A 136 -15.90 0.54 1.81
N PRO A 137 -16.19 0.21 3.09
CA PRO A 137 -17.53 -0.24 3.48
C PRO A 137 -18.57 0.87 3.29
N VAL A 138 -19.86 0.51 3.33
CA VAL A 138 -20.95 1.50 3.30
C VAL A 138 -21.00 2.28 4.60
N GLY A 139 -21.19 3.61 4.52
CA GLY A 139 -21.39 4.49 5.66
C GLY A 139 -20.11 4.94 6.38
N ILE A 140 -18.92 4.56 5.90
CA ILE A 140 -17.68 5.09 6.48
C ILE A 140 -17.51 6.57 6.12
N ILE A 141 -16.85 7.32 7.00
CA ILE A 141 -16.56 8.74 6.80
C ILE A 141 -15.08 8.88 6.46
N ILE A 142 -14.79 9.64 5.40
CA ILE A 142 -13.43 9.87 4.90
C ILE A 142 -13.17 11.38 4.79
N ALA A 143 -12.00 11.80 5.26
CA ALA A 143 -11.35 13.03 4.85
C ALA A 143 -10.31 12.71 3.75
N LEU A 144 -10.54 13.20 2.54
CA LEU A 144 -9.63 13.06 1.41
C LEU A 144 -8.76 14.31 1.28
N LYS A 145 -7.46 14.16 1.51
CA LYS A 145 -6.46 15.23 1.37
C LYS A 145 -6.16 15.49 -0.11
N GLU A 146 -6.12 16.76 -0.48
CA GLU A 146 -5.78 17.27 -1.82
C GLU A 146 -6.44 16.49 -2.98
N PRO A 147 -7.79 16.48 -3.03
CA PRO A 147 -8.53 15.65 -3.96
C PRO A 147 -8.21 15.99 -5.41
N TYR A 148 -8.00 14.95 -6.22
CA TYR A 148 -7.99 15.06 -7.68
C TYR A 148 -9.40 14.81 -8.22
N TYR A 149 -9.99 15.81 -8.86
CA TYR A 149 -11.32 15.72 -9.46
C TYR A 149 -11.20 15.65 -10.97
N LYS A 150 -11.77 14.61 -11.58
CA LYS A 150 -11.58 14.31 -13.01
C LYS A 150 -12.87 13.93 -13.72
N VAL A 151 -12.81 13.95 -15.05
CA VAL A 151 -13.84 13.43 -15.94
C VAL A 151 -13.62 11.92 -16.14
N THR A 152 -14.70 11.13 -16.07
CA THR A 152 -14.66 9.69 -16.33
C THR A 152 -14.70 9.42 -17.83
N ALA A 153 -14.30 8.23 -18.27
CA ALA A 153 -14.35 7.86 -19.68
C ALA A 153 -15.79 7.87 -20.26
N GLY A 154 -16.81 7.77 -19.39
CA GLY A 154 -18.23 7.88 -19.75
C GLY A 154 -18.79 9.30 -19.72
N GLY A 155 -17.95 10.33 -19.51
CA GLY A 155 -18.36 11.73 -19.47
C GLY A 155 -18.92 12.23 -18.13
N GLY A 156 -18.98 11.36 -17.11
CA GLY A 156 -19.32 11.74 -15.74
C GLY A 156 -18.14 12.37 -15.00
N THR A 157 -18.33 12.67 -13.71
CA THR A 157 -17.28 13.20 -12.83
C THR A 157 -16.93 12.21 -11.74
N MET A 158 -15.73 12.33 -11.16
CA MET A 158 -15.29 11.48 -10.07
C MET A 158 -14.11 12.08 -9.30
N LEU A 159 -14.10 11.88 -7.99
CA LEU A 159 -12.90 12.00 -7.16
C LEU A 159 -12.00 10.78 -7.35
N ARG A 160 -10.76 11.01 -7.79
CA ARG A 160 -9.74 9.97 -7.92
C ARG A 160 -8.66 10.16 -6.85
N CYS A 161 -8.26 9.07 -6.20
CA CYS A 161 -7.15 9.06 -5.26
C CYS A 161 -6.17 7.93 -5.60
N ASP A 162 -4.94 8.28 -5.93
CA ASP A 162 -3.86 7.35 -6.28
C ASP A 162 -2.88 7.11 -5.14
N HIS A 163 -2.93 7.96 -4.11
CA HIS A 163 -2.05 7.90 -2.94
C HIS A 163 -2.86 7.50 -1.70
N PRO A 164 -2.83 6.24 -1.25
CA PRO A 164 -3.65 5.78 -0.13
C PRO A 164 -3.45 6.56 1.17
N GLN A 165 -2.24 7.10 1.40
CA GLN A 165 -1.93 7.92 2.57
C GLN A 165 -2.68 9.29 2.58
N ASN A 166 -3.33 9.67 1.48
CA ASN A 166 -4.21 10.85 1.44
C ASN A 166 -5.63 10.57 1.98
N VAL A 167 -5.99 9.31 2.20
CA VAL A 167 -7.31 8.90 2.72
C VAL A 167 -7.23 8.79 4.24
N ILE A 168 -7.97 9.65 4.94
CA ILE A 168 -8.10 9.61 6.40
C ILE A 168 -9.48 9.07 6.74
N TYR A 169 -9.52 7.91 7.38
CA TYR A 169 -10.76 7.33 7.92
C TYR A 169 -11.13 8.04 9.21
N LEU A 170 -12.37 8.52 9.31
CA LEU A 170 -12.89 9.23 10.47
C LEU A 170 -13.97 8.38 11.14
N ASP A 171 -13.92 8.29 12.47
CA ASP A 171 -15.01 7.73 13.25
C ASP A 171 -16.18 8.74 13.29
N ALA A 172 -17.41 8.26 13.49
CA ALA A 172 -18.60 9.14 13.56
C ALA A 172 -18.51 10.15 14.72
N ASP A 173 -17.75 9.80 15.75
CA ASP A 173 -17.52 10.62 16.93
C ASP A 173 -16.20 11.42 16.84
N ASP A 174 -15.52 11.43 15.70
CA ASP A 174 -14.35 12.27 15.47
C ASP A 174 -14.70 13.77 15.65
N ALA A 175 -13.80 14.55 16.25
CA ALA A 175 -14.01 15.97 16.52
C ALA A 175 -14.33 16.77 15.25
N LEU A 176 -13.71 16.43 14.12
CA LEU A 176 -13.98 17.04 12.83
C LEU A 176 -15.40 16.69 12.35
N VAL A 177 -15.86 15.45 12.55
CA VAL A 177 -17.20 15.01 12.15
C VAL A 177 -18.28 15.70 12.98
N ARG A 178 -18.08 15.86 14.30
CA ARG A 178 -19.01 16.56 15.20
C ARG A 178 -19.21 18.03 14.86
N GLN A 179 -18.22 18.66 14.23
CA GLN A 179 -18.30 20.07 13.80
C GLN A 179 -19.09 20.25 12.50
N LEU A 180 -19.45 19.16 11.81
CA LEU A 180 -20.11 19.21 10.51
C LEU A 180 -21.61 18.92 10.64
N THR A 181 -22.43 19.72 9.94
CA THR A 181 -23.86 19.48 9.82
C THR A 181 -24.14 18.67 8.56
N TRP A 182 -24.64 17.45 8.72
CA TRP A 182 -24.95 16.54 7.62
C TRP A 182 -26.42 16.62 7.24
N LYS A 183 -26.74 17.01 5.99
CA LYS A 183 -28.14 17.11 5.52
C LYS A 183 -28.92 15.80 5.59
N SER A 184 -28.25 14.68 5.37
CA SER A 184 -28.83 13.33 5.38
C SER A 184 -28.58 12.58 6.69
N GLY A 185 -28.14 13.30 7.74
CA GLY A 185 -27.65 12.72 8.99
C GLY A 185 -26.22 12.19 8.87
N VAL A 186 -25.51 12.18 10.01
CA VAL A 186 -24.29 11.37 10.13
C VAL A 186 -24.75 9.92 9.95
N PRO A 187 -24.12 9.13 9.06
CA PRO A 187 -24.46 7.72 8.99
C PRO A 187 -24.27 7.16 10.39
N ASN A 188 -25.28 6.49 10.96
CA ASN A 188 -25.09 5.69 12.16
C ASN A 188 -23.91 4.80 11.83
N SER A 189 -22.75 5.08 12.40
CA SER A 189 -21.64 4.18 12.20
C SER A 189 -22.18 2.82 12.63
N THR A 190 -21.90 1.76 11.90
CA THR A 190 -22.15 0.39 12.40
C THR A 190 -21.32 0.08 13.67
N LEU A 191 -20.72 1.11 14.29
CA LEU A 191 -20.03 1.18 15.56
C LEU A 191 -20.84 1.88 16.68
N GLU A 192 -21.97 2.54 16.40
CA GLU A 192 -22.73 3.37 17.36
C GLU A 192 -23.49 2.61 18.47
N ASN A 193 -23.25 1.31 18.63
CA ASN A 193 -23.61 0.57 19.84
C ASN A 193 -22.62 -0.58 20.13
N LYS A 194 -21.34 -0.43 19.77
CA LYS A 194 -20.34 -1.39 20.25
C LYS A 194 -19.99 -1.04 21.68
N LYS A 195 -20.74 -1.64 22.62
CA LYS A 195 -20.27 -1.92 23.98
C LYS A 195 -18.76 -2.18 23.91
N LEU A 196 -17.97 -1.35 24.60
CA LEU A 196 -16.54 -1.60 24.74
C LEU A 196 -16.37 -3.04 25.19
N LEU A 197 -15.67 -3.83 24.38
CA LEU A 197 -15.46 -5.24 24.69
C LEU A 197 -14.54 -5.32 25.90
N SER A 198 -14.75 -6.33 26.74
CA SER A 198 -13.75 -6.70 27.74
C SER A 198 -12.44 -7.11 27.06
N PHE A 199 -11.36 -7.14 27.84
CA PHE A 199 -10.07 -7.64 27.38
C PHE A 199 -10.19 -9.04 26.73
N ASP A 200 -10.90 -9.96 27.37
CA ASP A 200 -11.06 -11.33 26.88
C ASP A 200 -11.86 -11.39 25.59
N GLU A 201 -12.89 -10.57 25.45
CA GLU A 201 -13.65 -10.47 24.20
C GLU A 201 -12.78 -9.93 23.04
N TYR A 202 -11.98 -8.87 23.27
CA TYR A 202 -11.04 -8.38 22.25
C TYR A 202 -10.01 -9.45 21.88
N ARG A 203 -9.43 -10.13 22.89
CA ARG A 203 -8.43 -11.19 22.69
C ARG A 203 -9.01 -12.37 21.91
N LEU A 204 -10.16 -12.89 22.32
CA LEU A 204 -10.80 -14.05 21.67
C LEU A 204 -11.26 -13.71 20.25
N LYS A 205 -11.86 -12.54 20.04
CA LYS A 205 -12.31 -12.11 18.72
C LYS A 205 -11.14 -11.90 17.76
N GLY A 206 -10.06 -11.27 18.22
CA GLY A 206 -8.85 -11.13 17.42
C GLY A 206 -8.24 -12.48 17.06
N ASN A 207 -8.21 -13.43 18.00
CA ASN A 207 -7.68 -14.78 17.77
C ASN A 207 -8.54 -15.58 16.78
N GLU A 208 -9.86 -15.42 16.81
CA GLU A 208 -10.77 -16.00 15.82
C GLU A 208 -10.47 -15.45 14.42
N LEU A 209 -10.38 -14.13 14.27
CA LEU A 209 -10.04 -13.49 12.99
C LEU A 209 -8.67 -13.93 12.48
N PHE A 210 -7.68 -14.05 13.38
CA PHE A 210 -6.36 -14.57 13.05
C PHE A 210 -6.42 -16.01 12.52
N ARG A 211 -7.22 -16.88 13.16
CA ARG A 211 -7.43 -18.27 12.70
C ARG A 211 -8.16 -18.35 11.36
N GLN A 212 -8.98 -17.35 11.04
CA GLN A 212 -9.63 -17.20 9.73
C GLN A 212 -8.73 -16.54 8.67
N GLU A 213 -7.45 -16.30 8.99
CA GLU A 213 -6.49 -15.59 8.14
C GLU A 213 -6.88 -14.14 7.79
N LYS A 214 -7.84 -13.57 8.53
CA LYS A 214 -8.26 -12.17 8.42
C LYS A 214 -7.34 -11.28 9.25
N TYR A 215 -6.06 -11.25 8.88
CA TYR A 215 -5.01 -10.65 9.70
C TYR A 215 -5.20 -9.15 9.94
N TYR A 216 -5.70 -8.38 8.95
CA TYR A 216 -6.00 -6.96 9.16
C TYR A 216 -7.08 -6.71 10.19
N ASP A 217 -8.17 -7.46 10.13
CA ASP A 217 -9.26 -7.33 11.09
C ASP A 217 -8.76 -7.72 12.48
N ALA A 218 -7.92 -8.76 12.57
CA ALA A 218 -7.27 -9.14 13.82
C ALA A 218 -6.41 -7.99 14.38
N VAL A 219 -5.56 -7.35 13.56
CA VAL A 219 -4.76 -6.17 13.95
C VAL A 219 -5.65 -5.04 14.46
N ALA A 220 -6.75 -4.74 13.78
CA ALA A 220 -7.67 -3.69 14.18
C ALA A 220 -8.34 -4.01 15.54
N ILE A 221 -8.77 -5.26 15.74
CA ILE A 221 -9.37 -5.71 17.00
C ILE A 221 -8.36 -5.68 18.16
N TYR A 222 -7.13 -6.17 17.96
CA TYR A 222 -6.10 -6.09 19.00
C TYR A 222 -5.71 -4.64 19.32
N THR A 223 -5.66 -3.76 18.32
CA THR A 223 -5.38 -2.33 18.53
C THR A 223 -6.45 -1.66 19.37
N LYS A 224 -7.73 -1.97 19.14
CA LYS A 224 -8.83 -1.50 19.99
C LYS A 224 -8.72 -2.02 21.41
N GLY A 225 -8.38 -3.30 21.59
CA GLY A 225 -8.15 -3.88 22.92
C GLY A 225 -6.97 -3.25 23.67
N LEU A 226 -5.90 -2.87 22.95
CA LEU A 226 -4.76 -2.16 23.55
C LEU A 226 -5.13 -0.76 24.04
N ALA A 227 -6.05 -0.08 23.37
CA ALA A 227 -6.56 1.22 23.81
C ALA A 227 -7.51 1.12 25.02
N SER A 228 -8.08 -0.06 25.29
CA SER A 228 -9.06 -0.26 26.36
C SER A 228 -8.48 -0.86 27.64
N THR A 229 -7.17 -1.10 27.73
CA THR A 229 -6.55 -1.74 28.91
C THR A 229 -5.29 -1.02 29.35
N SER A 230 -5.09 -0.94 30.67
CA SER A 230 -3.87 -0.43 31.32
C SER A 230 -3.06 -1.53 32.01
N SER A 231 -3.53 -2.78 32.00
CA SER A 231 -2.84 -3.91 32.61
C SER A 231 -1.65 -4.35 31.75
N GLU A 232 -0.46 -4.37 32.33
CA GLU A 232 0.78 -4.72 31.62
C GLU A 232 0.72 -6.13 31.01
N SER A 233 0.24 -7.13 31.76
CA SER A 233 0.08 -8.50 31.28
C SER A 233 -0.88 -8.60 30.09
N ASN A 234 -1.98 -7.83 30.13
CA ASN A 234 -2.94 -7.77 29.04
C ASN A 234 -2.35 -7.08 27.80
N ILE A 235 -1.59 -5.98 28.01
CA ILE A 235 -0.89 -5.26 26.95
C ILE A 235 0.12 -6.18 26.26
N ILE A 236 0.95 -6.91 27.02
CA ILE A 236 1.92 -7.87 26.47
C ILE A 236 1.20 -8.92 25.62
N THR A 237 0.11 -9.49 26.13
CA THR A 237 -0.68 -10.51 25.42
C THR A 237 -1.23 -10.00 24.08
N LEU A 238 -1.82 -8.80 24.07
CA LEU A 238 -2.40 -8.22 22.86
C LEU A 238 -1.30 -7.79 21.86
N ARG A 239 -0.18 -7.22 22.33
CA ARG A 239 0.97 -6.90 21.47
C ARG A 239 1.56 -8.16 20.84
N LEU A 240 1.67 -9.25 21.59
CA LEU A 240 2.14 -10.52 21.03
C LEU A 240 1.21 -11.00 19.90
N ASN A 241 -0.10 -10.97 20.10
CA ASN A 241 -1.02 -11.43 19.07
C ASN A 241 -1.04 -10.49 17.86
N ARG A 242 -0.98 -9.17 18.10
CA ARG A 242 -0.89 -8.17 17.04
C ARG A 242 0.41 -8.28 16.23
N ALA A 243 1.55 -8.46 16.89
CA ALA A 243 2.84 -8.68 16.24
C ALA A 243 2.83 -9.92 15.32
N ALA A 244 2.12 -10.98 15.73
CA ALA A 244 1.94 -12.18 14.89
C ALA A 244 1.13 -11.88 13.63
N ALA A 245 0.03 -11.13 13.76
CA ALA A 245 -0.81 -10.73 12.64
C ALA A 245 -0.09 -9.77 11.69
N LEU A 246 0.62 -8.77 12.23
CA LEU A 246 1.47 -7.84 11.47
C LEU A 246 2.57 -8.57 10.70
N LEU A 247 3.18 -9.61 11.30
CA LEU A 247 4.21 -10.40 10.63
C LEU A 247 3.65 -11.18 9.44
N LYS A 248 2.40 -11.67 9.54
CA LYS A 248 1.69 -12.32 8.42
C LYS A 248 1.31 -11.35 7.30
N LEU A 249 1.10 -10.08 7.64
CA LEU A 249 0.84 -8.99 6.69
C LEU A 249 2.11 -8.38 6.11
N GLU A 250 3.30 -8.84 6.50
CA GLU A 250 4.59 -8.27 6.10
C GLU A 250 4.80 -6.81 6.57
N HIS A 251 4.16 -6.43 7.68
CA HIS A 251 4.31 -5.13 8.35
C HIS A 251 5.44 -5.20 9.38
N TYR A 252 6.65 -5.45 8.91
CA TYR A 252 7.79 -5.84 9.75
C TYR A 252 8.18 -4.75 10.75
N GLU A 253 8.17 -3.48 10.37
CA GLU A 253 8.50 -2.39 11.30
C GLU A 253 7.47 -2.24 12.43
N ALA A 254 6.18 -2.42 12.13
CA ALA A 254 5.14 -2.42 13.16
C ALA A 254 5.25 -3.65 14.07
N THR A 255 5.60 -4.82 13.52
CA THR A 255 5.95 -6.02 14.30
C THR A 255 7.12 -5.75 15.24
N LEU A 256 8.17 -5.07 14.76
CA LEU A 256 9.34 -4.71 15.56
C LEU A 256 8.99 -3.73 16.70
N ASP A 257 8.12 -2.75 16.47
CA ASP A 257 7.66 -1.84 17.53
C ASP A 257 6.93 -2.59 18.66
N ASP A 258 6.02 -3.51 18.30
CA ASP A 258 5.34 -4.36 19.29
C ASP A 258 6.32 -5.27 20.04
N CYS A 259 7.23 -5.96 19.32
CA CYS A 259 8.22 -6.83 19.95
C CYS A 259 9.17 -6.05 20.87
N ARG A 260 9.62 -4.86 20.46
CA ARG A 260 10.48 -4.00 21.27
C ARG A 260 9.83 -3.68 22.62
N LYS A 261 8.58 -3.19 22.60
CA LYS A 261 7.84 -2.84 23.82
C LYS A 261 7.63 -4.03 24.75
N ILE A 262 7.49 -5.24 24.20
CA ILE A 262 7.42 -6.46 25.01
C ILE A 262 8.79 -6.79 25.61
N LEU A 263 9.87 -6.71 24.82
CA LEU A 263 11.23 -7.05 25.25
C LEU A 263 11.82 -6.05 26.24
N GLU A 264 11.34 -4.79 26.25
CA GLU A 264 11.65 -3.81 27.30
C GLU A 264 11.12 -4.24 28.69
N LEU A 265 10.02 -5.01 28.72
CA LEU A 265 9.41 -5.52 29.95
C LEU A 265 9.91 -6.93 30.31
N ASN A 266 10.08 -7.78 29.30
CA ASN A 266 10.57 -9.14 29.45
C ASN A 266 11.53 -9.49 28.31
N VAL A 267 12.83 -9.36 28.59
CA VAL A 267 13.93 -9.59 27.63
C VAL A 267 14.01 -11.03 27.12
N GLU A 268 13.44 -11.99 27.86
CA GLU A 268 13.45 -13.43 27.55
C GLU A 268 12.12 -13.91 26.94
N ASN A 269 11.24 -12.98 26.51
CA ASN A 269 9.99 -13.36 25.89
C ASN A 269 10.23 -14.10 24.55
N GLU A 270 10.10 -15.42 24.58
CA GLU A 270 10.33 -16.34 23.45
C GLU A 270 9.65 -15.87 22.15
N LYS A 271 8.35 -15.57 22.22
CA LYS A 271 7.54 -15.21 21.05
C LYS A 271 7.95 -13.87 20.45
N ALA A 272 8.31 -12.89 21.29
CA ALA A 272 8.78 -11.59 20.83
C ALA A 272 10.18 -11.69 20.20
N LEU A 273 11.10 -12.47 20.78
CA LEU A 273 12.42 -12.72 20.20
C LEU A 273 12.33 -13.36 18.81
N TYR A 274 11.54 -14.43 18.68
CA TYR A 274 11.35 -15.11 17.41
C TYR A 274 10.78 -14.18 16.33
N ARG A 275 9.69 -13.47 16.64
CA ARG A 275 9.03 -12.58 15.67
C ARG A 275 9.89 -11.39 15.29
N ALA A 276 10.64 -10.81 16.24
CA ALA A 276 11.61 -9.76 15.95
C ALA A 276 12.72 -10.27 15.02
N ALA A 277 13.25 -11.47 15.26
CA ALA A 277 14.26 -12.07 14.39
C ALA A 277 13.72 -12.30 12.97
N LYS A 278 12.51 -12.84 12.81
CA LYS A 278 11.86 -13.02 11.50
C LYS A 278 11.61 -11.68 10.79
N ALA A 279 11.19 -10.64 11.52
CA ALA A 279 10.96 -9.32 10.96
C ALA A 279 12.27 -8.65 10.49
N PHE A 280 13.33 -8.68 11.31
CA PHE A 280 14.65 -8.19 10.89
C PHE A 280 15.21 -8.97 9.69
N TYR A 281 15.01 -10.30 9.67
CA TYR A 281 15.41 -11.13 8.55
C TYR A 281 14.72 -10.71 7.24
N ALA A 282 13.41 -10.46 7.30
CA ALA A 282 12.63 -10.06 6.14
C ALA A 282 12.95 -8.63 5.65
N LEU A 283 13.43 -7.76 6.54
CA LEU A 283 13.98 -6.43 6.22
C LEU A 283 15.44 -6.48 5.72
N GLU A 284 16.01 -7.67 5.52
CA GLU A 284 17.42 -7.87 5.13
C GLU A 284 18.45 -7.32 6.14
N GLU A 285 18.02 -7.08 7.38
CA GLU A 285 18.85 -6.70 8.52
C GLU A 285 19.38 -7.95 9.25
N SER A 286 20.10 -8.81 8.51
CA SER A 286 20.52 -10.14 8.97
C SER A 286 21.37 -10.11 10.25
N GLU A 287 22.15 -9.06 10.48
CA GLU A 287 22.96 -8.88 11.69
C GLU A 287 22.06 -8.70 12.93
N LYS A 288 21.01 -7.88 12.83
CA LYS A 288 20.04 -7.69 13.92
C LYS A 288 19.16 -8.93 14.12
N ALA A 289 18.80 -9.61 13.03
CA ALA A 289 18.10 -10.88 13.09
C ALA A 289 18.92 -11.93 13.85
N LEU A 290 20.22 -12.03 13.57
CA LEU A 290 21.14 -12.95 14.24
C LEU A 290 21.18 -12.70 15.75
N ILE A 291 21.32 -11.44 16.18
CA ILE A 291 21.36 -11.09 17.62
C ILE A 291 20.09 -11.57 18.33
N LYS A 292 18.91 -11.35 17.75
CA LYS A 292 17.64 -11.80 18.34
C LYS A 292 17.52 -13.32 18.34
N MET A 293 17.91 -13.97 17.24
CA MET A 293 17.81 -15.42 17.10
C MET A 293 18.83 -16.18 17.96
N GLN A 294 19.97 -15.59 18.33
CA GLN A 294 20.94 -16.20 19.24
C GLN A 294 20.43 -16.30 20.70
N LEU A 295 19.50 -15.44 21.09
CA LEU A 295 18.86 -15.50 22.41
C LEU A 295 17.72 -16.54 22.42
N TYR A 296 17.10 -16.80 21.28
CA TYR A 296 15.92 -17.66 21.15
C TYR A 296 16.14 -19.13 21.62
N PRO A 297 17.25 -19.83 21.28
CA PRO A 297 17.53 -21.18 21.78
C PRO A 297 17.58 -21.32 23.31
N LYS A 298 17.84 -20.22 24.04
CA LYS A 298 17.93 -20.23 25.50
C LYS A 298 16.55 -20.31 26.16
N VAL A 299 15.50 -19.90 25.44
CA VAL A 299 14.14 -19.74 25.99
C VAL A 299 13.11 -20.67 25.33
N THR A 300 13.39 -21.18 24.12
CA THR A 300 12.47 -22.06 23.40
C THR A 300 12.62 -23.53 23.76
N SER A 301 11.51 -24.27 23.72
CA SER A 301 11.51 -25.73 23.75
C SER A 301 11.85 -26.36 22.39
N ASN A 302 11.68 -25.63 21.27
CA ASN A 302 11.94 -26.12 19.92
C ASN A 302 13.36 -25.80 19.44
N LYS A 303 14.36 -26.46 20.03
CA LYS A 303 15.77 -26.20 19.72
C LYS A 303 16.14 -26.46 18.26
N THR A 304 15.48 -27.42 17.60
CA THR A 304 15.74 -27.76 16.20
C THR A 304 15.33 -26.63 15.25
N GLU A 305 14.14 -26.04 15.43
CA GLU A 305 13.71 -24.88 14.63
C GLU A 305 14.64 -23.69 14.85
N ALA A 306 15.05 -23.46 16.09
CA ALA A 306 15.97 -22.38 16.43
C ALA A 306 17.32 -22.52 15.70
N GLU A 307 17.90 -23.73 15.67
CA GLU A 307 19.17 -23.95 14.97
C GLU A 307 19.01 -23.83 13.45
N ASN A 308 17.90 -24.32 12.88
CA ASN A 308 17.62 -24.18 11.44
C ASN A 308 17.50 -22.71 11.02
N GLU A 309 16.76 -21.90 11.78
CA GLU A 309 16.62 -20.46 11.51
C GLU A 309 17.95 -19.71 11.74
N LEU A 310 18.74 -20.08 12.76
CA LEU A 310 20.09 -19.54 12.97
C LEU A 310 20.99 -19.83 11.77
N GLN A 311 21.02 -21.07 11.29
CA GLN A 311 21.84 -21.46 10.15
C GLN A 311 21.43 -20.67 8.90
N ARG A 312 20.12 -20.58 8.64
CA ARG A 312 19.58 -19.77 7.53
C ARG A 312 20.03 -18.31 7.59
N ILE A 313 20.03 -17.68 8.78
CA ILE A 313 20.53 -16.31 8.96
C ILE A 313 22.05 -16.22 8.69
N ARG A 314 22.83 -17.20 9.17
CA ARG A 314 24.28 -17.26 8.93
C ARG A 314 24.59 -17.39 7.44
N ASP A 315 23.83 -18.19 6.71
CA ASP A 315 23.99 -18.36 5.26
C ASP A 315 23.77 -17.04 4.52
N ARG A 316 22.72 -16.28 4.87
CA ARG A 316 22.47 -14.94 4.30
C ARG A 316 23.58 -13.94 4.62
N LEU A 317 24.13 -13.97 5.84
CA LEU A 317 25.27 -13.13 6.21
C LEU A 317 26.51 -13.49 5.41
N HIS A 318 26.79 -14.78 5.25
CA HIS A 318 27.93 -15.26 4.47
C HIS A 318 27.83 -14.82 3.00
N GLU A 319 26.65 -14.95 2.39
CA GLU A 319 26.36 -14.43 1.06
C GLU A 319 26.57 -12.91 0.96
N LYS A 320 25.99 -12.15 1.88
CA LYS A 320 26.10 -10.68 1.91
C LYS A 320 27.53 -10.19 2.08
N GLN A 321 28.33 -10.90 2.87
CA GLN A 321 29.71 -10.51 3.18
C GLN A 321 30.71 -10.95 2.11
N HIS A 322 30.52 -12.15 1.54
CA HIS A 322 31.54 -12.79 0.69
C HIS A 322 31.12 -12.98 -0.76
N GLY A 323 29.84 -12.85 -1.08
CA GLY A 323 29.32 -13.07 -2.44
C GLY A 323 29.45 -14.52 -2.89
N ILE A 324 29.49 -15.46 -1.94
CA ILE A 324 29.61 -16.89 -2.20
C ILE A 324 28.21 -17.49 -2.17
N TYR A 325 27.76 -17.99 -3.32
CA TYR A 325 26.46 -18.61 -3.52
C TYR A 325 26.62 -20.02 -4.10
N ASP A 326 25.72 -20.92 -3.73
CA ASP A 326 25.56 -22.19 -4.44
C ASP A 326 24.62 -21.99 -5.64
N TRP A 327 25.22 -21.71 -6.80
CA TRP A 327 24.50 -21.47 -8.04
C TRP A 327 23.70 -22.68 -8.52
N ASN A 328 24.12 -23.91 -8.18
CA ASN A 328 23.39 -25.11 -8.57
C ASN A 328 22.11 -25.24 -7.76
N VAL A 329 22.19 -25.01 -6.44
CA VAL A 329 21.02 -24.98 -5.55
C VAL A 329 20.05 -23.88 -6.00
N MET A 330 20.53 -22.65 -6.21
CA MET A 330 19.70 -21.54 -6.71
C MET A 330 18.97 -21.89 -8.02
N LYS A 331 19.67 -22.55 -8.96
CA LYS A 331 19.11 -22.96 -10.25
C LYS A 331 18.05 -24.05 -10.10
N VAL A 332 18.24 -24.98 -9.16
CA VAL A 332 17.25 -26.02 -8.85
C VAL A 332 16.01 -25.37 -8.23
N GLU A 333 16.18 -24.52 -7.21
CA GLU A 333 15.08 -23.79 -6.57
C GLU A 333 14.28 -22.94 -7.56
N ALA A 334 14.96 -22.25 -8.47
CA ALA A 334 14.32 -21.42 -9.49
C ALA A 334 13.46 -22.23 -10.47
N LYS A 335 13.77 -23.51 -10.67
CA LYS A 335 13.07 -24.40 -11.60
C LYS A 335 11.96 -25.21 -10.95
N THR A 336 12.10 -25.57 -9.68
CA THR A 336 11.15 -26.43 -8.98
C THR A 336 9.92 -25.67 -8.48
N LEU A 337 10.07 -24.37 -8.20
CA LEU A 337 8.98 -23.53 -7.73
C LEU A 337 8.23 -22.91 -8.91
N SER A 338 6.90 -22.97 -8.88
CA SER A 338 6.04 -22.31 -9.89
C SER A 338 6.13 -20.79 -9.84
N THR A 339 6.44 -20.22 -8.67
CA THR A 339 6.62 -18.78 -8.41
C THR A 339 7.85 -18.56 -7.50
N PRO A 340 9.07 -18.73 -8.04
CA PRO A 340 10.31 -18.88 -7.26
C PRO A 340 10.74 -17.63 -6.49
N ARG A 341 10.36 -17.51 -5.22
CA ARG A 341 10.88 -16.49 -4.29
C ARG A 341 12.14 -17.01 -3.62
N LEU A 342 13.26 -16.89 -4.33
CA LEU A 342 14.55 -17.38 -3.85
C LEU A 342 14.98 -16.63 -2.58
N ASP A 343 15.42 -17.40 -1.61
CA ASP A 343 15.88 -16.86 -0.34
C ASP A 343 17.39 -16.79 -0.35
N HIS A 344 17.94 -15.71 -0.91
CA HIS A 344 19.36 -15.38 -0.88
C HIS A 344 19.53 -13.88 -0.59
N ALA A 345 20.68 -13.50 -0.05
CA ALA A 345 21.01 -12.11 0.26
C ALA A 345 21.64 -11.40 -0.94
N SER A 346 21.51 -10.08 -0.99
CA SER A 346 22.28 -9.25 -1.90
C SER A 346 23.76 -9.19 -1.50
N TYR A 347 24.67 -9.15 -2.48
CA TYR A 347 26.10 -8.93 -2.31
C TYR A 347 26.55 -7.74 -3.14
N ILE A 348 27.23 -6.78 -2.52
CA ILE A 348 27.88 -5.65 -3.19
C ILE A 348 29.38 -5.82 -3.02
N GLY A 349 30.08 -6.10 -4.11
CA GLY A 349 31.52 -6.33 -4.12
C GLY A 349 32.34 -5.04 -4.17
N PRO A 350 33.50 -5.04 -4.85
CA PRO A 350 34.38 -3.86 -4.95
C PRO A 350 33.86 -2.85 -5.97
N VAL A 351 32.61 -2.41 -5.79
CA VAL A 351 31.94 -1.45 -6.67
C VAL A 351 31.33 -0.31 -5.86
N ARG A 352 31.25 0.87 -6.47
CA ARG A 352 30.52 2.01 -5.92
C ARG A 352 29.87 2.83 -7.02
N ILE A 353 28.82 3.55 -6.67
CA ILE A 353 28.16 4.47 -7.58
C ILE A 353 28.84 5.83 -7.49
N ILE A 354 29.21 6.41 -8.63
CA ILE A 354 29.73 7.78 -8.75
C ILE A 354 28.99 8.54 -9.86
N ASN A 355 29.08 9.88 -9.84
CA ASN A 355 28.79 10.66 -11.02
C ASN A 355 30.05 10.67 -11.91
N ILE A 356 30.01 10.01 -13.08
CA ILE A 356 31.18 9.83 -13.94
C ILE A 356 31.57 11.15 -14.60
N SER A 357 30.59 11.89 -15.11
CA SER A 357 30.75 13.23 -15.69
C SER A 357 29.36 13.83 -15.96
N ASN A 358 29.29 15.14 -16.20
CA ASN A 358 28.04 15.83 -16.54
C ASN A 358 27.33 15.22 -17.76
N GLU A 359 28.05 14.55 -18.66
CA GLU A 359 27.49 13.93 -19.87
C GLU A 359 27.11 12.45 -19.67
N ARG A 360 27.75 11.74 -18.72
CA ARG A 360 27.56 10.29 -18.52
C ARG A 360 26.70 9.94 -17.31
N GLY A 361 26.44 10.90 -16.42
CA GLY A 361 25.59 10.74 -15.25
C GLY A 361 26.12 9.72 -14.22
N ARG A 362 25.20 9.09 -13.49
CA ARG A 362 25.51 8.08 -12.46
C ARG A 362 26.02 6.80 -13.12
N GLY A 363 27.15 6.29 -12.66
CA GLY A 363 27.70 5.00 -13.10
C GLY A 363 28.33 4.20 -11.98
N LEU A 364 28.46 2.89 -12.22
CA LEU A 364 29.07 1.94 -11.31
C LEU A 364 30.55 1.79 -11.67
N VAL A 365 31.45 2.01 -10.71
CA VAL A 365 32.90 1.89 -10.90
C VAL A 365 33.51 0.93 -9.89
N LEU A 366 34.64 0.33 -10.27
CA LEU A 366 35.44 -0.49 -9.39
C LEU A 366 36.11 0.35 -8.30
N THR A 367 36.24 -0.18 -7.10
CA THR A 367 36.99 0.42 -5.98
C THR A 367 38.42 -0.10 -5.86
N ARG A 368 38.72 -1.20 -6.56
CA ARG A 368 40.05 -1.82 -6.69
C ARG A 368 40.10 -2.67 -7.96
N ASP A 369 41.30 -3.13 -8.32
CA ASP A 369 41.47 -4.13 -9.36
C ASP A 369 40.73 -5.43 -9.00
N VAL A 370 40.13 -6.06 -10.01
CA VAL A 370 39.35 -7.30 -9.90
C VAL A 370 39.82 -8.31 -10.92
N ARG A 371 39.68 -9.60 -10.60
CA ARG A 371 40.01 -10.67 -11.54
C ARG A 371 38.85 -10.93 -12.49
N LYS A 372 39.17 -11.42 -13.70
CA LYS A 372 38.15 -11.92 -14.62
C LYS A 372 37.35 -13.04 -13.94
N GLY A 373 36.02 -12.90 -13.92
CA GLY A 373 35.10 -13.86 -13.29
C GLY A 373 34.82 -13.60 -11.80
N GLU A 374 35.42 -12.58 -11.19
CA GLU A 374 35.08 -12.15 -9.83
C GLU A 374 33.66 -11.56 -9.79
N LEU A 375 32.85 -11.98 -8.81
CA LEU A 375 31.49 -11.47 -8.64
C LEU A 375 31.55 -10.00 -8.19
N LEU A 376 30.89 -9.12 -8.92
CA LEU A 376 30.85 -7.69 -8.58
C LEU A 376 29.58 -7.30 -7.81
N LEU A 377 28.46 -7.93 -8.16
CA LEU A 377 27.15 -7.61 -7.61
C LEU A 377 26.23 -8.82 -7.75
N CYS A 378 25.48 -9.14 -6.71
CA CYS A 378 24.29 -9.97 -6.75
C CYS A 378 23.19 -9.20 -6.02
N SER A 379 22.03 -8.97 -6.65
CA SER A 379 20.94 -8.21 -6.02
C SER A 379 19.72 -9.10 -5.85
N LYS A 380 19.19 -9.14 -4.63
CA LYS A 380 17.85 -9.63 -4.39
C LYS A 380 16.85 -8.64 -5.01
N ALA A 381 15.81 -9.17 -5.65
CA ALA A 381 14.75 -8.33 -6.20
C ALA A 381 13.98 -7.66 -5.04
N PHE A 382 13.77 -6.34 -5.12
CA PHE A 382 13.02 -5.61 -4.10
C PHE A 382 11.58 -6.12 -3.97
N GLN A 383 10.95 -6.45 -5.09
CA GLN A 383 9.65 -7.10 -5.16
C GLN A 383 9.59 -7.98 -6.40
N VAL A 384 8.88 -9.11 -6.33
CA VAL A 384 8.60 -9.96 -7.47
C VAL A 384 7.09 -10.13 -7.61
N CYS A 385 6.62 -10.14 -8.85
CA CYS A 385 5.25 -10.49 -9.20
C CYS A 385 5.26 -11.40 -10.43
N TYR A 386 4.51 -12.49 -10.36
CA TYR A 386 4.42 -13.47 -11.44
C TYR A 386 3.11 -13.29 -12.24
N PRO A 387 3.09 -13.65 -13.53
CA PRO A 387 1.87 -13.59 -14.33
C PRO A 387 0.70 -14.39 -13.74
N SER A 388 0.97 -15.50 -13.06
CA SER A 388 -0.05 -16.32 -12.37
C SER A 388 -0.72 -15.62 -11.19
N GLU A 389 -0.09 -14.57 -10.66
CA GLU A 389 -0.63 -13.75 -9.56
C GLU A 389 -1.42 -12.55 -10.08
N ALA A 390 -1.32 -12.26 -11.38
CA ALA A 390 -1.85 -11.04 -11.97
C ALA A 390 -3.23 -11.27 -12.60
N GLY A 391 -4.14 -10.32 -12.38
CA GLY A 391 -5.38 -10.23 -13.15
C GLY A 391 -5.15 -9.62 -14.54
N LEU A 392 -6.17 -9.66 -15.40
CA LEU A 392 -6.18 -8.95 -16.69
C LEU A 392 -6.47 -7.45 -16.48
N VAL A 393 -5.52 -6.74 -15.89
CA VAL A 393 -5.57 -5.29 -15.69
C VAL A 393 -4.55 -4.61 -16.59
N THR A 394 -4.96 -3.54 -17.26
CA THR A 394 -4.07 -2.65 -18.02
C THR A 394 -4.13 -1.23 -17.46
N TYR A 395 -2.97 -0.66 -17.16
CA TYR A 395 -2.81 0.75 -16.80
C TYR A 395 -2.28 1.49 -18.01
N PHE A 396 -2.84 2.66 -18.30
CA PHE A 396 -2.34 3.57 -19.32
C PHE A 396 -1.97 4.88 -18.65
N ASN A 397 -0.69 5.22 -18.70
CA ASN A 397 -0.21 6.52 -18.27
C ASN A 397 -0.13 7.43 -19.49
N MET A 398 -1.02 8.42 -19.53
CA MET A 398 -1.14 9.34 -20.66
C MET A 398 0.01 10.35 -20.72
N GLU A 399 0.62 10.66 -19.58
CA GLU A 399 1.72 11.60 -19.48
C GLU A 399 3.02 10.99 -20.02
N THR A 400 3.29 9.73 -19.66
CA THR A 400 4.47 8.99 -20.14
C THR A 400 4.21 8.23 -21.45
N LYS A 401 2.95 8.10 -21.86
CA LYS A 401 2.49 7.27 -22.98
C LYS A 401 2.83 5.77 -22.83
N LEU A 402 3.04 5.32 -21.60
CA LEU A 402 3.33 3.92 -21.27
C LEU A 402 2.05 3.15 -20.93
N SER A 403 2.09 1.83 -21.15
CA SER A 403 1.02 0.93 -20.73
C SER A 403 1.57 -0.27 -19.96
N ASP A 404 1.10 -0.48 -18.75
CA ASP A 404 1.45 -1.63 -17.91
C ASP A 404 0.35 -2.67 -17.95
N LYS A 405 0.71 -3.95 -18.05
CA LYS A 405 -0.24 -5.07 -18.15
C LYS A 405 0.09 -6.17 -17.15
N GLY A 406 -0.96 -6.74 -16.55
CA GLY A 406 -0.83 -7.93 -15.69
C GLY A 406 0.14 -7.70 -14.52
N ALA A 407 1.19 -8.52 -14.45
CA ALA A 407 2.15 -8.51 -13.34
C ALA A 407 2.90 -7.17 -13.21
N GLN A 408 3.13 -6.46 -14.32
CA GLN A 408 3.78 -5.16 -14.32
C GLN A 408 2.91 -4.09 -13.63
N GLY A 409 1.59 -4.10 -13.83
CA GLY A 409 0.72 -3.17 -13.10
C GLY A 409 0.59 -3.50 -11.61
N MET A 410 0.72 -4.78 -11.25
CA MET A 410 0.64 -5.23 -9.87
C MET A 410 1.93 -4.98 -9.08
N ILE A 411 3.10 -4.98 -9.73
CA ILE A 411 4.38 -4.78 -9.03
C ILE A 411 4.43 -3.42 -8.36
N SER A 412 4.02 -2.35 -9.05
CA SER A 412 4.01 -0.98 -8.51
C SER A 412 3.09 -0.87 -7.29
N GLN A 413 1.92 -1.53 -7.33
CA GLN A 413 1.01 -1.59 -6.17
C GLN A 413 1.64 -2.32 -4.99
N LYS A 414 2.20 -3.52 -5.21
CA LYS A 414 2.88 -4.28 -4.15
C LYS A 414 4.03 -3.49 -3.54
N VAL A 415 4.81 -2.78 -4.36
CA VAL A 415 5.91 -1.92 -3.90
C VAL A 415 5.38 -0.73 -3.09
N VAL A 416 4.31 -0.05 -3.53
CA VAL A 416 3.66 1.02 -2.74
C VAL A 416 3.27 0.49 -1.35
N HIS A 417 2.65 -0.68 -1.26
CA HIS A 417 2.30 -1.28 0.04
C HIS A 417 3.52 -1.64 0.87
N LYS A 418 4.52 -2.27 0.26
CA LYS A 418 5.76 -2.64 0.95
C LYS A 418 6.42 -1.41 1.58
N LEU A 419 6.45 -0.29 0.87
CA LEU A 419 6.99 0.99 1.34
C LEU A 419 6.12 1.66 2.42
N ILE A 420 4.80 1.66 2.27
CA ILE A 420 3.88 2.22 3.29
C ILE A 420 4.01 1.44 4.61
N ASN A 421 4.11 0.11 4.52
CA ASN A 421 4.11 -0.77 5.69
C ASN A 421 5.51 -0.93 6.31
N ASN A 422 6.57 -0.65 5.54
CA ASN A 422 7.98 -0.69 5.99
C ASN A 422 8.69 0.60 5.54
N PRO A 423 8.40 1.74 6.20
CA PRO A 423 8.82 3.05 5.74
C PRO A 423 10.34 3.28 5.66
N SER A 424 11.15 2.53 6.40
CA SER A 424 12.62 2.60 6.31
C SER A 424 13.15 2.25 4.91
N LEU A 425 12.42 1.41 4.16
CA LEU A 425 12.79 1.01 2.80
C LEU A 425 12.64 2.14 1.76
N ALA A 426 11.83 3.16 2.06
CA ALA A 426 11.50 4.22 1.11
C ALA A 426 12.71 5.05 0.68
N ARG A 427 13.64 5.31 1.61
CA ARG A 427 14.82 6.15 1.33
C ARG A 427 15.70 5.55 0.25
N GLU A 428 16.03 4.27 0.37
CA GLU A 428 16.88 3.58 -0.61
C GLU A 428 16.14 3.37 -1.92
N PHE A 429 14.85 3.03 -1.86
CA PHE A 429 14.03 2.85 -3.05
C PHE A 429 13.92 4.13 -3.90
N PHE A 430 13.64 5.29 -3.30
CA PHE A 430 13.53 6.54 -4.05
C PHE A 430 14.88 7.13 -4.52
N ASN A 431 16.01 6.53 -4.12
CA ASN A 431 17.31 6.82 -4.74
C ASN A 431 17.48 6.14 -6.11
N LEU A 432 16.61 5.18 -6.46
CA LEU A 432 16.64 4.52 -7.77
C LEU A 432 16.29 5.52 -8.89
N TYR A 433 16.73 5.19 -10.11
CA TYR A 433 16.46 6.02 -11.28
C TYR A 433 15.00 5.85 -11.73
N ALA A 434 14.28 6.96 -11.92
CA ALA A 434 12.88 7.00 -12.31
C ALA A 434 12.67 7.69 -13.68
N GLY A 435 13.70 7.69 -14.54
CA GLY A 435 13.65 8.35 -15.84
C GLY A 435 13.94 9.86 -15.82
N ASN A 436 14.01 10.45 -17.01
CA ASN A 436 14.37 11.86 -17.23
C ASN A 436 13.20 12.84 -17.03
N HIS A 437 11.96 12.35 -16.91
CA HIS A 437 10.78 13.20 -16.79
C HIS A 437 10.56 13.75 -15.37
N ARG A 438 11.17 13.11 -14.36
CA ARG A 438 11.22 13.61 -12.98
C ARG A 438 12.63 14.10 -12.62
N LEU A 439 13.20 14.95 -13.47
CA LEU A 439 14.44 15.68 -13.16
C LEU A 439 14.14 16.84 -12.19
N ALA A 440 13.68 16.57 -10.97
CA ALA A 440 13.82 17.48 -9.82
C ALA A 440 13.19 16.90 -8.55
N LYS A 441 14.05 16.74 -7.53
CA LYS A 441 13.75 16.60 -6.10
C LYS A 441 13.12 15.25 -5.70
N ILE A 442 13.95 14.37 -5.14
CA ILE A 442 13.53 13.38 -4.13
C ILE A 442 12.53 14.12 -3.23
N PRO A 443 11.25 13.69 -3.08
CA PRO A 443 10.38 14.31 -2.11
C PRO A 443 11.18 14.29 -0.83
N PRO A 444 11.38 15.44 -0.18
CA PRO A 444 12.07 15.38 1.10
C PRO A 444 11.28 14.37 1.93
N ILE A 445 11.99 13.57 2.71
CA ILE A 445 11.33 12.74 3.72
C ILE A 445 10.85 13.75 4.77
N ILE A 446 9.75 14.46 4.45
CA ILE A 446 9.22 15.62 5.22
C ILE A 446 8.49 15.10 6.45
N SER A 447 8.03 13.83 6.43
CA SER A 447 7.26 13.23 7.50
C SER A 447 7.83 11.90 7.96
N THR A 448 7.59 11.57 9.23
CA THR A 448 7.75 10.23 9.81
C THR A 448 6.36 9.66 10.13
N PRO A 449 5.92 8.56 9.47
CA PRO A 449 6.61 7.85 8.39
C PRO A 449 6.63 8.64 7.07
N PRO A 450 7.56 8.34 6.14
CA PRO A 450 7.63 8.97 4.82
C PRO A 450 6.30 8.87 4.06
N VAL A 451 6.01 9.93 3.30
CA VAL A 451 4.94 9.92 2.30
C VAL A 451 5.45 9.22 1.05
N ILE A 452 4.70 8.22 0.58
CA ILE A 452 5.02 7.41 -0.59
C ILE A 452 4.28 7.98 -1.81
N ASP A 453 5.04 8.42 -2.82
CA ASP A 453 4.49 8.82 -4.12
C ASP A 453 4.29 7.58 -4.99
N ALA A 454 3.03 7.16 -5.15
CA ALA A 454 2.69 5.96 -5.91
C ALA A 454 3.01 6.07 -7.41
N PHE A 455 3.02 7.27 -7.99
CA PHE A 455 3.40 7.47 -9.38
C PHE A 455 4.92 7.39 -9.55
N TRP A 456 5.69 7.94 -8.61
CA TRP A 456 7.15 7.75 -8.61
C TRP A 456 7.48 6.26 -8.51
N VAL A 457 6.83 5.53 -7.59
CA VAL A 457 7.00 4.07 -7.52
C VAL A 457 6.75 3.42 -8.88
N GLY A 458 5.68 3.80 -9.57
CA GLY A 458 5.39 3.33 -10.92
C GLY A 458 6.43 3.72 -11.98
N ASP A 459 7.12 4.85 -11.85
CA ASP A 459 8.19 5.27 -12.76
C ASP A 459 9.52 4.53 -12.51
N ILE A 460 9.73 3.99 -11.29
CA ILE A 460 10.90 3.16 -10.95
C ILE A 460 10.70 1.69 -11.36
N CYS A 461 9.49 1.18 -11.16
CA CYS A 461 9.11 -0.20 -11.49
C CYS A 461 8.98 -0.42 -13.00
#